data_AF-A0A0F6A8R4-F1
#
_entry.id   AF-A0A0F6A8R4-F1
#
_cell.length_a   1.000
_cell.length_b   1.000
_cell.length_c   1.000
_cell.angle_alpha   90.00
_cell.angle_beta   90.00
_cell.angle_gamma   90.00
#
_symmetry.space_group_name_H-M   'P 1'
#
loop_
_entity.id
_entity.type
_entity.pdbx_description
1 polymer ?
#
loop_
_entity_poly.entity_id
_entity_poly.type
_entity_poly.pdbx_seq_one_letter_code
_entity_poly.pdbx_strand_id
1 'polypeptide(L)' 'MCKGDIQPIEHIWAFSKVWYGRHLSPDWEKWTVKEASEIFERFGLTHSIWKLPVEQGRF' A
#
# COMPACT_ATOMS: atom_id res chain seq x y z
N MET A 1 10.95 22.81 1.46
CA MET A 1 10.84 21.44 2.00
C MET A 1 9.79 20.68 1.21
N CYS A 2 10.13 19.54 0.61
CA CYS A 2 9.13 18.63 0.04
C CYS A 2 8.42 17.90 1.20
N LYS A 3 7.10 18.07 1.32
CA LYS A 3 6.29 17.49 2.41
C LYS A 3 5.88 16.02 2.17
N GLY A 4 6.53 15.33 1.22
CA GLY A 4 6.11 14.00 0.76
C GLY A 4 4.83 14.05 -0.06
N ASP A 5 4.11 12.93 -0.13
CA ASP A 5 2.84 12.79 -0.83
C ASP A 5 1.68 13.12 0.11
N ILE A 6 1.16 14.35 0.04
CA ILE A 6 0.04 14.80 0.87
C ILE A 6 -1.26 14.26 0.26
N GLN A 7 -1.93 13.37 0.98
CA GLN A 7 -3.15 12.71 0.55
C GLN A 7 -4.35 13.12 1.44
N PRO A 8 -5.58 13.21 0.88
CA PRO A 8 -6.78 13.37 1.68
C PRO A 8 -6.96 12.21 2.68
N ILE A 9 -7.44 12.51 3.89
CA ILE A 9 -7.61 11.47 4.92
C ILE A 9 -8.58 10.37 4.49
N GLU A 10 -9.63 10.72 3.76
CA GLU A 10 -10.61 9.77 3.22
C GLU A 10 -9.98 8.80 2.23
N HIS A 11 -9.01 9.29 1.45
CA HIS A 11 -8.29 8.50 0.47
C HIS A 11 -7.39 7.47 1.15
N ILE A 12 -6.61 7.90 2.14
CA ILE A 12 -5.76 7.00 2.94
C ILE A 12 -6.60 6.03 3.79
N TRP A 13 -7.77 6.47 4.29
CA TRP A 13 -8.71 5.59 4.99
C TRP A 13 -9.30 4.50 4.08
N ALA A 14 -9.59 4.83 2.82
CA ALA A 14 -10.04 3.82 1.86
C ALA A 14 -8.93 2.79 1.58
N PHE A 15 -7.69 3.25 1.41
CA PHE A 15 -6.51 2.40 1.26
C PHE A 15 -6.29 1.48 2.48
N SER A 16 -6.36 2.04 3.70
CA SER A 16 -6.08 1.30 4.93
C SER A 16 -7.02 0.10 5.13
N LYS A 17 -8.28 0.20 4.71
CA LYS A 17 -9.23 -0.93 4.75
C LYS A 17 -8.82 -2.09 3.87
N VAL A 18 -8.18 -1.85 2.72
CA VAL A 18 -7.67 -2.92 1.86
C VAL A 18 -6.35 -3.44 2.41
N TRP A 19 -5.45 -2.53 2.76
CA TRP A 19 -4.12 -2.87 3.25
C TRP A 19 -4.17 -3.67 4.55
N TYR A 20 -4.99 -3.22 5.51
CA TYR A 20 -5.10 -3.84 6.84
C TYR A 20 -6.30 -4.77 7.02
N GLY A 21 -7.35 -4.66 6.20
CA GLY A 21 -8.64 -5.30 6.48
C GLY A 21 -8.61 -6.83 6.55
N ARG A 22 -7.58 -7.48 6.01
CA ARG A 22 -7.41 -8.94 6.09
C ARG A 22 -6.55 -9.42 7.26
N HIS A 23 -5.92 -8.55 8.06
CA HIS A 23 -4.99 -8.97 9.12
C HIS A 23 -5.61 -9.84 10.23
N LEU A 24 -6.95 -9.84 10.35
CA LEU A 24 -7.68 -10.70 11.30
C LEU A 24 -8.15 -12.02 10.69
N SER A 25 -7.91 -12.25 9.39
CA SER A 25 -8.22 -13.52 8.73
C SER A 25 -7.19 -14.57 9.12
N PRO A 26 -7.61 -15.80 9.49
CA PRO A 26 -6.67 -16.88 9.83
C PRO A 26 -5.79 -17.30 8.64
N ASP A 27 -6.30 -17.12 7.42
CA ASP A 27 -5.56 -17.39 6.18
C ASP A 27 -4.88 -16.13 5.62
N TRP A 28 -4.65 -15.11 6.45
CA TRP A 28 -3.94 -13.92 5.99
C TRP A 28 -2.46 -14.20 5.83
N GLU A 29 -1.96 -13.87 4.65
CA GLU A 29 -0.53 -13.76 4.41
C GLU A 29 -0.17 -12.31 4.08
N LYS A 30 1.05 -11.94 4.45
CA LYS A 30 1.71 -10.68 4.09
C LYS A 30 1.63 -10.37 2.61
N TRP A 31 1.45 -9.13 2.19
CA TRP A 31 1.47 -8.81 0.75
C TRP A 31 2.86 -9.07 0.16
N THR A 32 2.93 -9.72 -0.99
CA THR A 32 4.16 -9.71 -1.79
C THR A 32 4.44 -8.29 -2.28
N VAL A 33 5.69 -8.00 -2.63
CA VAL A 33 6.08 -6.71 -3.23
C VAL A 33 5.24 -6.38 -4.47
N LYS A 34 4.91 -7.38 -5.29
CA LYS A 34 4.05 -7.21 -6.46
C LYS A 34 2.64 -6.81 -6.07
N GLU A 35 1.99 -7.57 -5.17
CA GLU A 35 0.63 -7.27 -4.71
C GLU A 35 0.56 -5.89 -4.03
N ALA A 36 1.55 -5.55 -3.21
CA ALA A 36 1.61 -4.25 -2.57
C ALA A 36 1.70 -3.11 -3.60
N SER A 37 2.54 -3.27 -4.63
CA SER A 37 2.66 -2.28 -5.72
C SER A 37 1.35 -2.13 -6.50
N GLU A 38 0.68 -3.23 -6.81
CA GLU A 38 -0.63 -3.22 -7.48
C GLU A 38 -1.71 -2.54 -6.63
N ILE A 39 -1.69 -2.74 -5.30
CA ILE A 39 -2.59 -2.03 -4.38
C ILE A 39 -2.30 -0.53 -4.42
N PHE A 40 -1.05 -0.10 -4.35
CA PHE A 40 -0.71 1.33 -4.41
C PHE A 40 -1.18 1.98 -5.71
N GLU A 41 -0.95 1.33 -6.86
CA GLU A 41 -1.41 1.80 -8.16
C GLU A 41 -2.94 1.91 -8.24
N ARG A 42 -3.66 0.91 -7.70
CA ARG A 42 -5.13 0.93 -7.64
C ARG A 42 -5.68 2.12 -6.84
N PHE A 43 -4.95 2.56 -5.82
CA PHE A 43 -5.28 3.76 -5.04
C PHE A 43 -4.66 5.03 -5.63
N GLY A 44 -3.89 4.98 -6.72
CA GLY A 44 -3.26 6.18 -7.29
C GLY A 44 -2.10 6.73 -6.46
N LEU A 45 -1.59 5.94 -5.50
CA LEU A 45 -0.42 6.25 -4.67
C LEU A 45 0.86 6.05 -5.49
N THR A 46 1.11 6.96 -6.43
CA THR A 46 2.13 6.84 -7.49
C THR A 46 3.37 7.71 -7.26
N HIS A 47 3.37 8.55 -6.21
CA HIS A 47 4.55 9.32 -5.81
C HIS A 47 5.74 8.40 -5.52
N SER A 48 6.97 8.90 -5.71
CA SER A 48 8.20 8.10 -5.56
C SER A 48 8.35 7.40 -4.22
N ILE A 49 7.70 7.92 -3.17
CA ILE A 49 7.73 7.35 -1.81
C ILE A 49 6.99 6.01 -1.72
N TRP A 50 6.08 5.73 -2.66
CA TRP A 50 5.29 4.50 -2.72
C TRP A 50 5.93 3.44 -3.63
N LYS A 51 7.01 3.79 -4.35
CA LYS A 51 7.70 2.84 -5.23
C LYS A 51 8.45 1.82 -4.39
N LEU A 52 8.08 0.56 -4.54
CA LEU A 52 8.76 -0.55 -3.88
C LEU A 52 9.95 -1.02 -4.74
N PRO A 53 11.07 -1.42 -4.11
CA PRO A 53 12.17 -2.04 -4.84
C PRO A 53 11.71 -3.36 -5.47
N VAL A 54 12.29 -3.73 -6.61
CA VAL A 54 11.93 -4.95 -7.39
C VAL A 54 12.42 -6.24 -6.70
N GLU A 55 12.72 -6.18 -5.40
CA GLU A 55 13.23 -7.31 -4.63
C GLU A 55 12.11 -8.33 -4.36
N GLN A 56 12.49 -9.60 -4.26
CA GLN A 56 11.55 -10.67 -3.90
C GLN A 56 11.36 -10.65 -2.38
N GLY A 57 10.16 -10.28 -1.92
CA GLY A 57 9.87 -10.15 -0.49
C GLY A 57 8.38 -9.96 -0.17
N ARG A 58 8.07 -9.87 1.14
CA ARG A 58 6.71 -9.66 1.66
C ARG A 58 6.69 -8.61 2.77
N PHE A 59 5.56 -7.89 2.91
CA PHE A 59 5.29 -6.85 3.91
C PHE A 59 4.48 -7.36 5.08
#